data_AF-A0A9X8VFT6-F1
#
_entry.id   AF-A0A9X8VFT6-F1
#
_cell.length_a   1.000
_cell.length_b   1.000
_cell.length_c   1.000
_cell.angle_alpha   90.00
_cell.angle_beta   90.00
_cell.angle_gamma   90.00
#
_symmetry.space_group_name_H-M   'P 1'
#
loop_
_entity.id
_entity.type
_entity.pdbx_description
1 polymer ?
#
loop_
_entity_poly.entity_id
_entity_poly.type
_entity_poly.pdbx_seq_one_letter_code
_entity_poly.pdbx_strand_id
1 'polypeptide(L)'
;GHGSTSTDSHTGLPRVDRTREEAFAIDIAPYKQAIDRCVAPDMVMTAHIQYPALDNSQIDTRNGDKITVPATMSREIQTQILRNELGYAGVTISDALDMGAIAEHFSQQAAAENVFSAGVDIALMPVSIASPAQASLLPELIRYIAERVKTGHLSEADIDASVERILRLKLRHGLMGHSDKPCSNDVASSAHKLEKRIADRSITVVINRQCLLPLKDKALRYFILTPWGEQANGIANVMAQ
;
A
#
# COMPACT_ATOMS: atom_id res chain seq x y z
N GLY A 1 -7.52 -4.44 -5.49
CA GLY A 1 -6.62 -5.22 -4.61
C GLY A 1 -5.41 -5.73 -5.39
N HIS A 2 -4.28 -5.97 -4.71
CA HIS A 2 -3.05 -6.45 -5.35
C HIS A 2 -2.91 -8.00 -5.37
N GLY A 3 -3.76 -8.73 -4.64
CA GLY A 3 -3.60 -10.16 -4.35
C GLY A 3 -3.77 -11.14 -5.53
N SER A 4 -3.80 -10.66 -6.78
CA SER A 4 -3.97 -11.51 -7.98
C SER A 4 -3.07 -11.14 -9.14
N THR A 5 -2.06 -10.32 -8.88
CA THR A 5 -1.03 -9.98 -9.86
C THR A 5 0.12 -10.97 -9.75
N SER A 6 0.66 -11.41 -10.88
CA SER A 6 1.90 -12.19 -10.94
C SER A 6 3.16 -11.30 -11.03
N THR A 7 2.99 -10.02 -11.32
CA THR A 7 4.07 -9.03 -11.43
C THR A 7 4.13 -8.18 -10.16
N ASP A 8 5.34 -7.92 -9.70
CA ASP A 8 5.63 -7.01 -8.58
C ASP A 8 5.70 -5.56 -9.07
N SER A 9 4.89 -4.67 -8.48
CA SER A 9 4.85 -3.24 -8.80
C SER A 9 6.18 -2.51 -8.57
N HIS A 10 7.09 -3.07 -7.78
CA HIS A 10 8.45 -2.53 -7.63
C HIS A 10 9.28 -2.67 -8.90
N THR A 11 9.00 -3.68 -9.73
CA THR A 11 9.83 -4.04 -10.90
C THR A 11 9.11 -3.91 -12.24
N GLY A 12 7.79 -3.72 -12.24
CA GLY A 12 7.03 -3.45 -13.46
C GLY A 12 5.56 -3.20 -13.16
N LEU A 13 4.82 -2.67 -14.13
CA LEU A 13 3.41 -2.32 -13.95
C LEU A 13 2.50 -3.56 -14.03
N PRO A 14 1.89 -4.03 -12.92
CA PRO A 14 1.00 -5.18 -12.94
C PRO A 14 -0.34 -4.84 -13.58
N ARG A 15 -1.00 -5.86 -14.13
CA ARG A 15 -2.32 -5.75 -14.76
C ARG A 15 -3.22 -6.88 -14.29
N VAL A 16 -4.49 -6.57 -14.05
CA VAL A 16 -5.53 -7.54 -13.69
C VAL A 16 -6.65 -7.47 -14.73
N ASP A 17 -6.84 -8.57 -15.46
CA ASP A 17 -7.81 -8.70 -16.56
C ASP A 17 -9.15 -9.32 -16.14
N ARG A 18 -9.50 -9.22 -14.85
CA ARG A 18 -10.82 -9.62 -14.37
C ARG A 18 -11.92 -8.78 -14.98
N THR A 19 -13.10 -9.36 -15.09
CA THR A 19 -14.32 -8.60 -15.36
C THR A 19 -14.63 -7.63 -14.22
N ARG A 20 -15.47 -6.61 -14.47
CA ARG A 20 -15.89 -5.68 -13.42
C ARG A 20 -16.60 -6.44 -12.29
N GLU A 21 -17.46 -7.39 -12.64
CA GLU A 21 -18.21 -8.21 -11.68
C GLU A 21 -17.27 -8.99 -10.75
N GLU A 22 -16.24 -9.64 -11.31
CA GLU A 22 -15.25 -10.37 -10.50
C GLU A 22 -14.38 -9.43 -9.66
N ALA A 23 -13.96 -8.29 -10.20
CA ALA A 23 -13.20 -7.29 -9.46
C ALA A 23 -14.00 -6.77 -8.25
N PHE A 24 -15.30 -6.56 -8.41
CA PHE A 24 -16.18 -6.17 -7.30
C PHE A 24 -16.39 -7.30 -6.28
N ALA A 25 -16.59 -8.53 -6.76
CA ALA A 25 -16.85 -9.69 -5.90
C ALA A 25 -15.63 -10.15 -5.10
N ILE A 26 -14.41 -9.91 -5.60
CA ILE A 26 -13.17 -10.43 -5.03
C ILE A 26 -12.26 -9.31 -4.52
N ASP A 27 -11.82 -8.43 -5.42
CA ASP A 27 -10.73 -7.48 -5.13
C ASP A 27 -11.19 -6.25 -4.35
N ILE A 28 -12.44 -5.81 -4.56
CA ILE A 28 -13.05 -4.65 -3.90
C ILE A 28 -13.88 -5.07 -2.68
N ALA A 29 -14.39 -6.31 -2.64
CA ALA A 29 -15.26 -6.79 -1.58
C ALA A 29 -14.76 -6.55 -0.14
N PRO A 30 -13.46 -6.75 0.19
CA PRO A 30 -12.96 -6.45 1.53
C PRO A 30 -13.06 -4.96 1.90
N TYR A 31 -12.79 -4.07 0.94
CA TYR A 31 -12.88 -2.61 1.14
C TYR A 31 -14.34 -2.19 1.32
N LYS A 32 -15.23 -2.67 0.44
CA LYS A 32 -16.67 -2.40 0.55
C LYS A 32 -17.21 -2.84 1.91
N GLN A 33 -16.86 -4.05 2.36
CA GLN A 33 -17.32 -4.57 3.65
C GLN A 33 -16.83 -3.73 4.83
N ALA A 34 -15.57 -3.25 4.81
CA ALA A 34 -15.04 -2.39 5.86
C ALA A 34 -15.79 -1.03 5.90
N ILE A 35 -16.06 -0.45 4.73
CA ILE A 35 -16.77 0.83 4.60
C ILE A 35 -18.23 0.72 5.04
N ASP A 36 -18.98 -0.27 4.52
CA ASP A 36 -20.39 -0.50 4.85
C ASP A 36 -20.62 -0.70 6.35
N ARG A 37 -19.65 -1.30 7.05
CA ARG A 37 -19.73 -1.60 8.49
C ARG A 37 -19.24 -0.46 9.38
N CYS A 38 -18.92 0.70 8.81
CA CYS A 38 -18.34 1.84 9.52
C CYS A 38 -17.08 1.49 10.33
N VAL A 39 -16.32 0.48 9.88
CA VAL A 39 -15.01 0.08 10.42
C VAL A 39 -13.89 0.34 9.40
N ALA A 40 -14.15 1.22 8.43
CA ALA A 40 -13.18 1.62 7.43
C ALA A 40 -11.90 2.10 8.12
N PRO A 41 -10.72 1.76 7.59
CA PRO A 41 -9.48 2.31 8.10
C PRO A 41 -9.48 3.83 7.90
N ASP A 42 -8.69 4.52 8.72
CA ASP A 42 -8.47 5.96 8.57
C ASP A 42 -7.87 6.33 7.21
N MET A 43 -7.08 5.40 6.64
CA MET A 43 -6.37 5.57 5.39
C MET A 43 -6.54 4.32 4.50
N VAL A 44 -6.65 4.56 3.19
CA VAL A 44 -6.58 3.53 2.15
C VAL A 44 -5.40 3.86 1.24
N MET A 45 -4.47 2.91 1.13
CA MET A 45 -3.37 3.00 0.18
C MET A 45 -3.83 2.48 -1.19
N THR A 46 -3.55 3.23 -2.25
CA THR A 46 -3.80 2.80 -3.63
C THR A 46 -2.71 1.84 -4.10
N ALA A 47 -2.88 1.21 -5.26
CA ALA A 47 -1.85 0.35 -5.83
C ALA A 47 -1.62 0.71 -7.31
N HIS A 48 -0.36 0.66 -7.74
CA HIS A 48 0.05 0.92 -9.13
C HIS A 48 -0.27 -0.29 -10.00
N ILE A 49 -1.54 -0.54 -10.29
CA ILE A 49 -2.03 -1.71 -11.04
C ILE A 49 -3.01 -1.26 -12.10
N GLN A 50 -2.94 -1.81 -13.31
CA GLN A 50 -3.94 -1.60 -14.35
C GLN A 50 -5.15 -2.53 -14.13
N TYR A 51 -6.35 -1.96 -14.16
CA TYR A 51 -7.64 -2.68 -14.12
C TYR A 51 -8.52 -2.25 -15.30
N PRO A 52 -8.26 -2.76 -16.54
CA PRO A 52 -8.96 -2.29 -17.74
C PRO A 52 -10.49 -2.44 -17.68
N ALA A 53 -11.02 -3.42 -16.94
CA ALA A 53 -12.47 -3.57 -16.77
C ALA A 53 -13.11 -2.54 -15.82
N LEU A 54 -12.30 -1.84 -15.01
CA LEU A 54 -12.75 -0.74 -14.16
C LEU A 54 -12.49 0.61 -14.83
N ASP A 55 -11.31 0.76 -15.44
CA ASP A 55 -10.93 1.94 -16.21
C ASP A 55 -9.95 1.52 -17.34
N ASN A 56 -10.38 1.68 -18.58
CA ASN A 56 -9.58 1.40 -19.78
C ASN A 56 -9.02 2.67 -20.44
N SER A 57 -9.15 3.84 -19.80
CA SER A 57 -8.58 5.07 -20.31
C SER A 57 -7.06 4.96 -20.46
N GLN A 58 -6.54 5.66 -21.47
CA GLN A 58 -5.14 5.63 -21.83
C GLN A 58 -4.45 6.90 -21.35
N ILE A 59 -3.22 6.75 -20.88
CA ILE A 59 -2.38 7.85 -20.42
C ILE A 59 -1.02 7.81 -21.12
N ASP A 60 -0.51 8.99 -21.46
CA ASP A 60 0.78 9.14 -22.12
C ASP A 60 1.91 8.93 -21.12
N THR A 61 2.89 8.11 -21.52
CA THR A 61 4.13 7.91 -20.78
C THR A 61 5.19 8.92 -21.21
N ARG A 62 6.25 9.06 -20.41
CA ARG A 62 7.41 9.92 -20.69
C ARG A 62 8.14 9.55 -21.99
N ASN A 63 7.92 8.35 -22.52
CA ASN A 63 8.55 7.85 -23.75
C ASN A 63 7.64 8.03 -24.98
N GLY A 64 6.43 8.58 -24.82
CA GLY A 64 5.46 8.78 -25.91
C GLY A 64 4.53 7.60 -26.18
N ASP A 65 4.69 6.48 -25.46
CA ASP A 65 3.76 5.35 -25.51
C ASP A 65 2.48 5.66 -24.74
N LYS A 66 1.37 5.03 -25.13
CA LYS A 66 0.11 5.04 -24.39
C LYS A 66 -0.08 3.73 -23.65
N ILE A 67 -0.37 3.83 -22.36
CA ILE A 67 -0.69 2.67 -21.51
C ILE A 67 -2.05 2.86 -20.85
N THR A 68 -2.67 1.75 -20.43
CA THR A 68 -3.87 1.86 -19.59
C THR A 68 -3.51 2.53 -18.27
N VAL A 69 -4.36 3.43 -17.80
CA VAL A 69 -4.08 4.18 -16.58
C VAL A 69 -3.94 3.25 -15.36
N PRO A 70 -2.89 3.40 -14.53
CA PRO A 70 -2.81 2.69 -13.26
C PRO A 70 -3.90 3.15 -12.30
N ALA A 71 -4.39 2.25 -11.45
CA ALA A 71 -5.47 2.55 -10.50
C ALA A 71 -5.16 3.75 -9.60
N THR A 72 -3.91 3.94 -9.17
CA THR A 72 -3.45 5.13 -8.40
C THR A 72 -3.68 6.46 -9.12
N MET A 73 -3.71 6.47 -10.46
CA MET A 73 -3.88 7.66 -11.31
C MET A 73 -5.24 7.72 -12.02
N SER A 74 -6.14 6.78 -11.72
CA SER A 74 -7.46 6.68 -12.36
C SER A 74 -8.50 7.45 -11.55
N ARG A 75 -9.07 8.51 -12.12
CA ARG A 75 -10.20 9.23 -11.50
C ARG A 75 -11.46 8.37 -11.42
N GLU A 76 -11.67 7.47 -12.38
CA GLU A 76 -12.76 6.49 -12.34
C GLU A 76 -12.63 5.60 -11.11
N ILE A 77 -11.45 5.03 -10.85
CA ILE A 77 -11.25 4.12 -9.72
C ILE A 77 -11.21 4.90 -8.38
N GLN A 78 -10.41 5.97 -8.30
CA GLN A 78 -10.18 6.67 -7.02
C GLN A 78 -11.34 7.56 -6.60
N THR A 79 -12.01 8.22 -7.56
CA THR A 79 -13.11 9.13 -7.25
C THR A 79 -14.46 8.47 -7.48
N GLN A 80 -14.73 7.94 -8.67
CA GLN A 80 -16.07 7.42 -8.98
C GLN A 80 -16.37 6.13 -8.21
N ILE A 81 -15.46 5.17 -8.21
CA ILE A 81 -15.67 3.90 -7.50
C ILE A 81 -15.43 4.08 -6.00
N LEU A 82 -14.20 4.42 -5.58
CA LEU A 82 -13.86 4.40 -4.15
C LEU A 82 -14.63 5.45 -3.32
N ARG A 83 -14.69 6.70 -3.78
CA ARG A 83 -15.37 7.76 -3.01
C ARG A 83 -16.87 7.77 -3.24
N ASN A 84 -17.32 7.75 -4.50
CA ASN A 84 -18.74 7.95 -4.80
C ASN A 84 -19.55 6.66 -4.68
N GLU A 85 -19.12 5.57 -5.30
CA GLU A 85 -19.86 4.30 -5.29
C GLU A 85 -19.74 3.56 -3.96
N LEU A 86 -18.52 3.47 -3.40
CA LEU A 86 -18.28 2.80 -2.11
C LEU A 86 -18.47 3.71 -0.90
N GLY A 87 -18.52 5.04 -1.08
CA GLY A 87 -18.75 5.99 0.01
C GLY A 87 -17.54 6.21 0.92
N TYR A 88 -16.31 5.95 0.47
CA TYR A 88 -15.13 6.14 1.31
C TYR A 88 -14.85 7.63 1.59
N ALA A 89 -14.93 8.02 2.86
CA ALA A 89 -14.73 9.39 3.31
C ALA A 89 -13.37 9.65 4.00
N GLY A 90 -12.55 8.61 4.15
CA GLY A 90 -11.22 8.72 4.78
C GLY A 90 -10.15 9.27 3.84
N VAL A 91 -8.90 9.22 4.30
CA VAL A 91 -7.75 9.69 3.51
C VAL A 91 -7.29 8.58 2.56
N THR A 92 -6.96 8.96 1.34
CA THR A 92 -6.31 8.12 0.33
C THR A 92 -4.86 8.52 0.20
N ILE A 93 -3.98 7.53 0.13
CA ILE A 93 -2.54 7.74 -0.04
C ILE A 93 -2.06 6.87 -1.20
N SER A 94 -1.21 7.40 -2.06
CA SER A 94 -0.60 6.58 -3.11
C SER A 94 0.31 5.51 -2.50
N ASP A 95 0.54 4.42 -3.22
CA ASP A 95 1.79 3.68 -3.03
C ASP A 95 2.99 4.57 -3.44
N ALA A 96 4.22 4.18 -3.09
CA ALA A 96 5.40 5.00 -3.32
C ALA A 96 5.56 5.33 -4.83
N LEU A 97 5.65 6.63 -5.16
CA LEU A 97 5.69 7.08 -6.57
C LEU A 97 7.06 6.90 -7.23
N ASP A 98 8.09 6.56 -6.48
CA ASP A 98 9.43 6.23 -6.97
C ASP A 98 9.58 4.73 -7.34
N MET A 99 8.54 3.92 -7.18
CA MET A 99 8.51 2.51 -7.64
C MET A 99 8.54 2.39 -9.17
N GLY A 100 9.16 1.33 -9.68
CA GLY A 100 9.35 1.09 -11.12
C GLY A 100 8.06 1.21 -11.96
N ALA A 101 6.94 0.67 -11.46
CA ALA A 101 5.62 0.76 -12.11
C ALA A 101 5.16 2.19 -12.45
N ILE A 102 5.68 3.21 -11.76
CA ILE A 102 5.40 4.62 -12.02
C ILE A 102 6.64 5.35 -12.54
N ALA A 103 7.77 5.20 -11.85
CA ALA A 103 8.99 5.94 -12.11
C ALA A 103 9.64 5.62 -13.47
N GLU A 104 9.31 4.49 -14.11
CA GLU A 104 9.75 4.18 -15.47
C GLU A 104 8.87 4.85 -16.54
N HIS A 105 7.60 5.11 -16.21
CA HIS A 105 6.59 5.59 -17.16
C HIS A 105 6.26 7.08 -17.05
N PHE A 106 6.39 7.72 -15.88
CA PHE A 106 5.91 9.09 -15.66
C PHE A 106 6.95 9.92 -14.92
N SER A 107 7.25 11.14 -15.38
CA SER A 107 8.11 12.06 -14.61
C SER A 107 7.51 12.31 -13.21
N GLN A 108 8.33 12.72 -12.24
CA GLN A 108 7.85 13.02 -10.87
C GLN A 108 6.70 14.05 -10.88
N GLN A 109 6.80 15.06 -11.75
CA GLN A 109 5.77 16.07 -11.97
C GLN A 109 4.48 15.46 -12.52
N ALA A 110 4.56 14.69 -13.60
CA ALA A 110 3.40 14.05 -14.20
C ALA A 110 2.75 13.04 -13.23
N ALA A 111 3.56 12.27 -12.51
CA ALA A 111 3.06 11.30 -11.53
C ALA A 111 2.26 11.99 -10.42
N ALA A 112 2.79 13.05 -9.83
CA ALA A 112 2.09 13.81 -8.78
C ALA A 112 0.81 14.47 -9.31
N GLU A 113 0.87 15.10 -10.50
CA GLU A 113 -0.31 15.73 -11.12
C GLU A 113 -1.41 14.70 -11.40
N ASN A 114 -1.06 13.54 -11.96
CA ASN A 114 -2.03 12.49 -12.28
C ASN A 114 -2.69 11.90 -11.03
N VAL A 115 -1.92 11.71 -9.95
CA VAL A 115 -2.43 11.20 -8.67
C VAL A 115 -3.40 12.17 -8.01
N PHE A 116 -3.08 13.48 -8.00
CA PHE A 116 -4.00 14.48 -7.50
C PHE A 116 -5.22 14.66 -8.42
N SER A 117 -5.04 14.59 -9.74
CA SER A 117 -6.14 14.60 -10.71
C SER A 117 -7.12 13.43 -10.53
N ALA A 118 -6.61 12.27 -10.09
CA ALA A 118 -7.42 11.11 -9.77
C ALA A 118 -8.25 11.28 -8.48
N GLY A 119 -7.88 12.23 -7.62
CA GLY A 119 -8.54 12.48 -6.33
C GLY A 119 -7.89 11.77 -5.15
N VAL A 120 -6.61 11.37 -5.26
CA VAL A 120 -5.82 10.84 -4.14
C VAL A 120 -5.35 12.00 -3.26
N ASP A 121 -5.47 11.87 -1.93
CA ASP A 121 -5.19 12.99 -1.01
C ASP A 121 -3.69 13.19 -0.74
N ILE A 122 -2.92 12.11 -0.65
CA ILE A 122 -1.48 12.14 -0.33
C ILE A 122 -0.68 11.40 -1.41
N ALA A 123 0.26 12.10 -2.05
CA ALA A 123 1.30 11.50 -2.87
C ALA A 123 2.46 11.02 -1.96
N LEU A 124 2.63 9.70 -1.82
CA LEU A 124 3.69 9.09 -1.03
C LEU A 124 4.99 9.02 -1.83
N MET A 125 6.08 9.47 -1.22
CA MET A 125 7.43 9.46 -1.81
C MET A 125 7.47 10.01 -3.25
N PRO A 126 6.98 11.24 -3.49
CA PRO A 126 6.86 11.79 -4.84
C PRO A 126 8.21 12.14 -5.49
N VAL A 127 9.25 12.27 -4.66
CA VAL A 127 10.64 12.48 -5.07
C VAL A 127 11.56 11.72 -4.11
N SER A 128 12.72 11.28 -4.62
CA SER A 128 13.78 10.69 -3.80
C SER A 128 14.88 11.72 -3.54
N ILE A 129 15.17 11.98 -2.26
CA ILE A 129 16.19 12.93 -1.82
C ILE A 129 17.21 12.16 -0.97
N ALA A 130 18.31 11.76 -1.61
CA ALA A 130 19.39 10.99 -0.97
C ALA A 130 20.64 11.84 -0.67
N SER A 131 20.66 13.11 -1.12
CA SER A 131 21.78 14.02 -0.88
C SER A 131 21.32 15.49 -0.80
N PRO A 132 22.12 16.38 -0.17
CA PRO A 132 21.82 17.81 -0.14
C PRO A 132 21.68 18.46 -1.53
N ALA A 133 22.37 17.92 -2.55
CA ALA A 133 22.25 18.39 -3.93
C ALA A 133 20.85 18.20 -4.53
N GLN A 134 20.04 17.29 -3.97
CA GLN A 134 18.67 17.00 -4.40
C GLN A 134 17.60 17.72 -3.57
N ALA A 135 18.01 18.58 -2.62
CA ALA A 135 17.08 19.26 -1.71
C ALA A 135 16.07 20.18 -2.44
N SER A 136 16.37 20.61 -3.67
CA SER A 136 15.46 21.46 -4.45
C SER A 136 14.32 20.70 -5.13
N LEU A 137 14.40 19.37 -5.28
CA LEU A 137 13.42 18.57 -6.02
C LEU A 137 12.01 18.70 -5.44
N LEU A 138 11.86 18.62 -4.12
CA LEU A 138 10.55 18.73 -3.46
C LEU A 138 9.96 20.15 -3.57
N PRO A 139 10.69 21.24 -3.22
CA PRO A 139 10.22 22.60 -3.47
C PRO A 139 9.84 22.88 -4.93
N GLU A 140 10.58 22.32 -5.89
CA GLU A 140 10.28 22.44 -7.31
C GLU A 140 8.99 21.73 -7.71
N LEU A 141 8.77 20.52 -7.20
CA LEU A 141 7.53 19.79 -7.42
C LEU A 141 6.33 20.51 -6.80
N ILE A 142 6.46 21.04 -5.58
CA ILE A 142 5.40 21.81 -4.93
C ILE A 142 5.03 23.03 -5.76
N ARG A 143 6.03 23.77 -6.26
CA ARG A 143 5.80 24.96 -7.11
C ARG A 143 5.10 24.58 -8.41
N TYR A 144 5.50 23.47 -9.02
CA TYR A 144 4.85 22.94 -10.21
C TYR A 144 3.36 22.67 -9.94
N ILE A 145 3.04 21.87 -8.91
CA ILE A 145 1.64 21.54 -8.56
C ILE A 145 0.83 22.79 -8.22
N ALA A 146 1.40 23.74 -7.47
CA ALA A 146 0.74 25.01 -7.17
C ALA A 146 0.38 25.80 -8.43
N GLU A 147 1.27 25.82 -9.44
CA GLU A 147 0.98 26.45 -10.72
C GLU A 147 -0.11 25.71 -11.49
N ARG A 148 -0.14 24.37 -11.45
CA ARG A 148 -1.21 23.56 -12.08
C ARG A 148 -2.58 23.83 -11.45
N VAL A 149 -2.65 24.06 -10.14
CA VAL A 149 -3.88 24.50 -9.46
C VAL A 149 -4.27 25.89 -9.91
N LYS A 150 -3.33 26.85 -9.87
CA LYS A 150 -3.57 28.26 -10.25
C LYS A 150 -4.04 28.42 -11.71
N THR A 151 -3.54 27.58 -12.60
CA THR A 151 -3.92 27.56 -14.02
C THR A 151 -5.19 26.75 -14.31
N GLY A 152 -5.80 26.15 -13.28
CA GLY A 152 -7.05 25.38 -13.39
C GLY A 152 -6.89 23.98 -13.98
N HIS A 153 -5.66 23.51 -14.18
CA HIS A 153 -5.39 22.13 -14.61
C HIS A 153 -5.63 21.12 -13.48
N LEU A 154 -5.42 21.53 -12.23
CA LEU A 154 -5.86 20.82 -11.04
C LEU A 154 -6.98 21.60 -10.35
N SER A 155 -8.02 20.89 -9.91
CA SER A 155 -9.15 21.50 -9.18
C SER A 155 -8.69 21.93 -7.79
N GLU A 156 -8.73 23.25 -7.52
CA GLU A 156 -8.46 23.78 -6.17
C GLU A 156 -9.43 23.20 -5.13
N ALA A 157 -10.70 23.03 -5.50
CA ALA A 157 -11.71 22.41 -4.63
C ALA A 157 -11.39 20.94 -4.29
N ASP A 158 -10.81 20.18 -5.22
CA ASP A 158 -10.39 18.79 -4.96
C ASP A 158 -9.19 18.76 -4.00
N ILE A 159 -8.25 19.71 -4.14
CA ILE A 159 -7.11 19.88 -3.23
C ILE A 159 -7.58 20.28 -1.83
N ASP A 160 -8.47 21.26 -1.71
CA ASP A 160 -9.02 21.71 -0.43
C ASP A 160 -9.76 20.58 0.30
N ALA A 161 -10.59 19.82 -0.42
CA ALA A 161 -11.27 18.67 0.14
C ALA A 161 -10.27 17.61 0.66
N SER A 162 -9.16 17.44 -0.05
CA SER A 162 -8.08 16.53 0.36
C SER A 162 -7.37 17.00 1.63
N VAL A 163 -7.00 18.28 1.68
CA VAL A 163 -6.38 18.90 2.86
C VAL A 163 -7.32 18.82 4.06
N GLU A 164 -8.62 19.05 3.87
CA GLU A 164 -9.62 18.93 4.93
C GLU A 164 -9.64 17.52 5.54
N ARG A 165 -9.64 16.46 4.72
CA ARG A 165 -9.59 15.07 5.21
C ARG A 165 -8.32 14.80 6.02
N ILE A 166 -7.18 15.30 5.55
CA ILE A 166 -5.89 15.15 6.24
C ILE A 166 -5.90 15.88 7.59
N LEU A 167 -6.41 17.11 7.64
CA LEU A 167 -6.51 17.88 8.88
C LEU A 167 -7.48 17.25 9.88
N ARG A 168 -8.64 16.77 9.41
CA ARG A 168 -9.61 16.02 10.24
C ARG A 168 -8.97 14.74 10.82
N LEU A 169 -8.17 14.02 10.01
CA LEU A 169 -7.45 12.84 10.49
C LEU A 169 -6.41 13.20 11.55
N LYS A 170 -5.59 14.24 11.31
CA LYS A 170 -4.61 14.72 12.29
C LYS A 170 -5.27 15.15 13.59
N LEU A 171 -6.41 15.85 13.52
CA LEU A 171 -7.17 16.27 14.69
C LEU A 171 -7.71 15.07 15.49
N ARG A 172 -8.29 14.07 14.81
CA ARG A 172 -8.81 12.84 15.44
C ARG A 172 -7.75 12.09 16.26
N HIS A 173 -6.51 12.09 15.79
CA HIS A 173 -5.38 11.43 16.45
C HIS A 173 -4.56 12.36 17.36
N GLY A 174 -4.98 13.62 17.56
CA GLY A 174 -4.29 14.57 18.43
C GLY A 174 -2.91 15.02 17.90
N LEU A 175 -2.69 14.96 16.58
CA LEU A 175 -1.42 15.28 15.91
C LEU A 175 -1.30 16.75 15.47
N MET A 176 -2.23 17.61 15.87
CA MET A 176 -2.25 19.03 15.50
C MET A 176 -1.28 19.90 16.34
N GLY A 177 -0.74 19.35 17.42
CA GLY A 177 0.22 20.04 18.31
C GLY A 177 1.58 19.33 18.35
N HIS A 178 2.57 20.01 18.91
CA HIS A 178 3.86 19.39 19.23
C HIS A 178 3.68 18.48 20.44
N SER A 179 3.98 17.20 20.29
CA SER A 179 3.94 16.22 21.38
C SER A 179 5.38 15.89 21.77
N ASP A 180 5.88 16.51 22.84
CA ASP A 180 7.15 16.13 23.48
C ASP A 180 7.01 14.85 24.32
N LYS A 181 6.05 13.97 24.01
CA LYS A 181 5.91 12.70 24.72
C LYS A 181 7.21 11.91 24.56
N PRO A 182 7.94 11.62 25.65
CA PRO A 182 9.11 10.77 25.56
C PRO A 182 8.68 9.40 25.01
N CYS A 183 9.43 8.87 24.06
CA CYS A 183 9.25 7.50 23.59
C CYS A 183 9.32 6.58 24.81
N SER A 184 8.19 5.97 25.19
CA SER A 184 8.20 4.96 26.24
C SER A 184 9.01 3.77 25.74
N ASN A 185 10.01 3.32 26.51
CA ASN A 185 10.77 2.09 26.22
C ASN A 185 9.95 0.80 26.43
N ASP A 186 8.64 0.90 26.67
CA ASP A 186 7.72 -0.22 26.96
C ASP A 186 7.37 -1.10 25.74
N VAL A 187 8.00 -0.88 24.58
CA VAL A 187 7.51 -1.39 23.28
C VAL A 187 7.70 -2.90 23.08
N ALA A 188 8.54 -3.61 23.86
CA ALA A 188 8.89 -5.00 23.52
C ALA A 188 8.54 -6.09 24.56
N SER A 189 8.58 -5.82 25.87
CA SER A 189 8.64 -6.93 26.84
C SER A 189 7.31 -7.61 27.13
N SER A 190 6.17 -6.90 27.01
CA SER A 190 4.86 -7.41 27.45
C SER A 190 4.10 -8.26 26.41
N ALA A 191 4.50 -8.22 25.13
CA ALA A 191 3.74 -8.82 24.03
C ALA A 191 4.24 -10.21 23.56
N HIS A 192 5.42 -10.68 23.99
CA HIS A 192 6.02 -11.95 23.54
C HIS A 192 5.09 -13.17 23.73
N LYS A 193 4.32 -13.21 24.83
CA LYS A 193 3.35 -14.30 25.05
C LYS A 193 2.22 -14.30 24.02
N LEU A 194 1.77 -13.11 23.60
CA LEU A 194 0.74 -12.99 22.58
C LEU A 194 1.28 -13.36 21.20
N GLU A 195 2.48 -12.86 20.86
CA GLU A 195 3.20 -13.22 19.63
C GLU A 195 3.33 -14.74 19.50
N LYS A 196 3.86 -15.41 20.53
CA LYS A 196 3.99 -16.87 20.55
C LYS A 196 2.64 -17.57 20.33
N ARG A 197 1.58 -17.12 21.00
CA ARG A 197 0.23 -17.72 20.82
C ARG A 197 -0.31 -17.56 19.41
N ILE A 198 -0.05 -16.42 18.75
CA ILE A 198 -0.46 -16.20 17.37
C ILE A 198 0.33 -17.14 16.45
N ALA A 199 1.65 -17.24 16.63
CA ALA A 199 2.51 -18.15 15.87
C ALA A 199 2.12 -19.63 16.05
N ASP A 200 1.90 -20.08 17.29
CA ASP A 200 1.50 -21.46 17.58
C ASP A 200 0.16 -21.83 16.91
N ARG A 201 -0.78 -20.88 16.84
CA ARG A 201 -2.11 -21.08 16.25
C ARG A 201 -2.16 -20.92 14.73
N SER A 202 -1.14 -20.30 14.12
CA SER A 202 -1.08 -20.13 12.66
C SER A 202 -0.50 -21.36 11.94
N ILE A 203 0.27 -22.19 12.65
CA ILE A 203 0.84 -23.44 12.11
C ILE A 203 -0.30 -24.35 11.64
N THR A 204 -0.33 -24.61 10.33
CA THR A 204 -1.34 -25.46 9.70
C THR A 204 -0.69 -26.74 9.21
N VAL A 205 -1.07 -27.88 9.80
CA VAL A 205 -0.63 -29.20 9.34
C VAL A 205 -1.46 -29.60 8.12
N VAL A 206 -0.88 -29.45 6.92
CA VAL A 206 -1.57 -29.78 5.66
C VAL A 206 -1.64 -31.30 5.47
N ILE A 207 -0.59 -32.03 5.85
CA ILE A 207 -0.49 -33.49 5.71
C ILE A 207 0.17 -34.09 6.95
N ASN A 208 -0.45 -35.09 7.58
CA ASN A 208 0.14 -35.90 8.66
C ASN A 208 -0.15 -37.39 8.43
N ARG A 209 0.43 -37.94 7.36
CA ARG A 209 0.30 -39.38 7.05
C ARG A 209 1.01 -40.21 8.10
N GLN A 210 0.44 -41.37 8.43
CA GLN A 210 0.98 -42.32 9.41
C GLN A 210 1.09 -41.75 10.84
N CYS A 211 0.43 -40.63 11.14
CA CYS A 211 0.43 -40.00 12.46
C CYS A 211 1.85 -39.76 13.02
N LEU A 212 2.79 -39.39 12.15
CA LEU A 212 4.19 -39.17 12.52
C LEU A 212 4.36 -37.98 13.48
N LEU A 213 3.50 -36.96 13.36
CA LEU A 213 3.48 -35.82 14.27
C LEU A 213 2.47 -36.05 15.42
N PRO A 214 2.79 -35.62 16.67
CA PRO A 214 4.03 -34.97 17.08
C PRO A 214 5.21 -35.95 17.19
N LEU A 215 6.42 -35.47 16.94
CA LEU A 215 7.66 -36.23 17.14
C LEU A 215 7.86 -36.47 18.64
N LYS A 216 7.96 -37.74 19.05
CA LYS A 216 8.08 -38.12 20.47
C LYS A 216 9.41 -38.77 20.84
N ASP A 217 10.12 -39.32 19.86
CA ASP A 217 11.33 -40.12 20.10
C ASP A 217 12.60 -39.25 20.15
N LYS A 218 13.03 -38.91 21.37
CA LYS A 218 14.24 -38.11 21.60
C LYS A 218 15.56 -38.84 21.32
N ALA A 219 15.54 -40.16 21.08
CA ALA A 219 16.75 -40.92 20.77
C ALA A 219 17.15 -40.83 19.29
N LEU A 220 16.23 -40.36 18.43
CA LEU A 220 16.50 -40.16 17.02
C LEU A 220 17.43 -38.97 16.79
N ARG A 221 18.33 -39.11 15.83
CA ARG A 221 19.10 -37.98 15.30
C ARG A 221 18.26 -37.26 14.26
N TYR A 222 17.90 -36.01 14.56
CA TYR A 222 17.19 -35.16 13.62
C TYR A 222 18.19 -34.40 12.75
N PHE A 223 18.01 -34.48 11.43
CA PHE A 223 18.73 -33.66 10.48
C PHE A 223 17.85 -32.47 10.09
N ILE A 224 18.33 -31.25 10.34
CA ILE A 224 17.61 -30.01 10.02
C ILE A 224 18.12 -29.49 8.68
N LEU A 225 17.24 -29.41 7.69
CA LEU A 225 17.54 -28.92 6.35
C LEU A 225 16.66 -27.71 6.05
N THR A 226 17.28 -26.55 5.87
CA THR A 226 16.61 -25.27 5.54
C THR A 226 17.32 -24.56 4.39
N PRO A 227 16.64 -23.67 3.63
CA PRO A 227 17.30 -22.88 2.57
C PRO A 227 18.38 -21.92 3.09
N TRP A 228 18.23 -21.43 4.33
CA TRP A 228 19.18 -20.48 4.96
C TRP A 228 19.65 -20.95 6.34
N GLY A 229 20.91 -20.68 6.68
CA GLY A 229 21.53 -21.13 7.92
C GLY A 229 20.92 -20.54 9.21
N GLU A 230 20.41 -19.31 9.14
CA GLU A 230 19.75 -18.66 10.28
C GLU A 230 18.53 -19.44 10.77
N GLN A 231 17.76 -20.03 9.84
CA GLN A 231 16.60 -20.87 10.16
C GLN A 231 17.04 -22.18 10.82
N ALA A 232 18.09 -22.82 10.30
CA ALA A 232 18.63 -24.06 10.88
C ALA A 232 19.09 -23.82 12.32
N ASN A 233 19.82 -22.72 12.56
CA ASN A 233 20.29 -22.33 13.88
C ASN A 233 19.12 -22.06 14.84
N GLY A 234 18.08 -21.35 14.38
CA GLY A 234 16.88 -21.09 15.17
C GLY A 234 16.16 -22.37 15.61
N ILE A 235 15.95 -23.31 14.68
CA ILE A 235 15.29 -24.60 14.99
C ILE A 235 16.17 -25.45 15.91
N ALA A 236 17.47 -25.53 15.65
CA ALA A 236 18.41 -26.30 16.47
C ALA A 236 18.41 -25.82 17.93
N ASN A 237 18.39 -24.51 18.15
CA ASN A 237 18.34 -23.92 19.49
C ASN A 237 17.06 -24.28 20.24
N VAL A 238 15.91 -24.35 19.55
CA VAL A 238 14.62 -24.75 20.17
C VAL A 238 14.60 -26.25 20.46
N MET A 239 15.12 -27.08 19.55
CA MET A 239 15.18 -28.54 19.75
C MET A 239 16.16 -28.96 20.85
N ALA A 240 17.12 -28.10 21.20
CA ALA A 240 18.08 -28.32 22.28
C ALA A 240 17.53 -27.95 23.68
N GLN A 241 16.38 -27.26 23.77
CA GLN A 241 15.69 -26.95 25.03
C GLN A 241 14.81 -28.11 25.50
#